data_AF-A0A9P8UPW3-F1
#
_entry.id   AF-A0A9P8UPW3-F1
#
_cell.length_a   1.000
_cell.length_b   1.000
_cell.length_c   1.000
_cell.angle_alpha   90.00
_cell.angle_beta   90.00
_cell.angle_gamma   90.00
#
_symmetry.space_group_name_H-M   'P 1'
#
loop_
_entity.id
_entity.type
_entity.pdbx_description
1 polymer ?
#
loop_
_entity_poly.entity_id
_entity_poly.type
_entity_poly.pdbx_seq_one_letter_code
_entity_poly.pdbx_strand_id
1 'polypeptide(L)'
;MMVNLQTRRRISSRSLAHSVCVQPPARTPRPFWVKSNTRVPIHCVSSWQALHASSFNNHIAYSRSLSLLRDGSQQTGHKVTTDKDSKLEIAQKVIGYDFNDPDILWEALQAAGNGASSVRFRTIFEGNKRLAMLGDAVQKLELIRGLYEKGLSRVEMNAIIEPIVENRNLANQCDSIGLTSCININLSQHGYVGTNTKAATMEAVAGAAYLDGGLDAAARVMKNLGMA
;
A
#
# COMPACT_ATOMS: atom_id res chain seq x y z
N MET A 1 0.75 51.00 -49.73
CA MET A 1 0.73 50.05 -50.86
C MET A 1 -0.35 49.02 -50.59
N MET A 2 -1.48 49.15 -51.27
CA MET A 2 -2.53 48.12 -51.38
C MET A 2 -2.10 47.12 -52.44
N VAL A 3 -2.31 45.82 -52.22
CA VAL A 3 -2.91 44.99 -53.27
C VAL A 3 -3.82 43.93 -52.64
N ASN A 4 -5.03 43.94 -53.18
CA ASN A 4 -6.19 43.09 -52.95
C ASN A 4 -6.17 41.96 -54.00
N LEU A 5 -7.04 40.94 -53.84
CA LEU A 5 -7.74 40.12 -54.85
C LEU A 5 -7.90 38.67 -54.32
N GLN A 6 -9.03 38.36 -53.66
CA GLN A 6 -10.30 37.86 -54.22
C GLN A 6 -10.22 36.45 -54.84
N THR A 7 -10.76 35.40 -54.20
CA THR A 7 -12.17 34.90 -54.16
C THR A 7 -12.60 34.03 -55.37
N ARG A 8 -13.32 32.93 -55.07
CA ARG A 8 -14.31 32.12 -55.87
C ARG A 8 -13.80 30.72 -56.26
N ARG A 9 -14.53 29.58 -56.21
CA ARG A 9 -15.93 29.11 -55.96
C ARG A 9 -15.80 27.59 -55.63
N ARG A 10 -16.50 26.96 -54.67
CA ARG A 10 -17.89 26.45 -54.61
C ARG A 10 -18.33 25.47 -55.72
N ILE A 11 -18.37 24.16 -55.43
CA ILE A 11 -19.24 23.08 -55.97
C ILE A 11 -19.31 22.02 -54.82
N SER A 12 -20.41 21.65 -54.13
CA SER A 12 -21.77 21.22 -54.44
C SER A 12 -21.91 19.79 -55.00
N SER A 13 -22.23 18.81 -54.14
CA SER A 13 -23.34 17.85 -54.40
C SER A 13 -23.68 16.99 -53.16
N ARG A 14 -25.00 16.85 -52.95
CA ARG A 14 -25.70 15.96 -52.01
C ARG A 14 -25.85 14.55 -52.62
N SER A 15 -25.98 13.51 -51.79
CA SER A 15 -26.98 12.40 -51.86
C SER A 15 -26.58 11.32 -50.84
N LEU A 16 -27.27 11.14 -49.71
CA LEU A 16 -28.46 10.30 -49.43
C LEU A 16 -28.25 8.77 -49.52
N ALA A 17 -28.57 8.11 -48.38
CA ALA A 17 -28.95 6.71 -48.13
C ALA A 17 -27.86 5.63 -48.32
N HIS A 18 -27.64 4.67 -47.41
CA HIS A 18 -28.61 3.87 -46.68
C HIS A 18 -28.12 3.45 -45.28
N SER A 19 -29.07 3.45 -44.35
CA SER A 19 -29.00 2.76 -43.06
C SER A 19 -29.06 1.25 -43.28
N VAL A 20 -28.08 0.50 -42.78
CA VAL A 20 -28.17 -0.95 -42.63
C VAL A 20 -28.05 -1.26 -41.14
N CYS A 21 -29.21 -1.52 -40.55
CA CYS A 21 -29.39 -2.02 -39.21
C CYS A 21 -29.02 -3.51 -39.22
N VAL A 22 -27.90 -3.90 -38.59
CA VAL A 22 -27.58 -5.30 -38.33
C VAL A 22 -27.95 -5.60 -36.88
N GLN A 23 -29.05 -6.33 -36.70
CA GLN A 23 -29.46 -6.89 -35.41
C GLN A 23 -28.62 -8.15 -35.06
N PRO A 24 -28.40 -8.43 -33.76
CA PRO A 24 -27.56 -9.54 -33.29
C PRO A 24 -28.30 -10.89 -33.31
N PRO A 25 -27.62 -12.02 -33.59
CA PRO A 25 -28.22 -13.33 -33.40
C PRO A 25 -28.28 -13.77 -31.93
N ALA A 26 -29.30 -14.56 -31.65
CA ALA A 26 -29.89 -14.88 -30.36
C ALA A 26 -29.07 -15.79 -29.44
N ARG A 27 -29.38 -15.65 -28.13
CA ARG A 27 -28.99 -16.56 -27.05
C ARG A 27 -29.57 -17.97 -27.27
N THR A 28 -28.76 -19.00 -27.03
CA THR A 28 -29.24 -20.36 -26.80
C THR A 28 -29.13 -20.75 -25.31
N PRO A 29 -29.97 -21.67 -24.81
CA PRO A 29 -30.18 -21.87 -23.37
C PRO A 29 -29.24 -22.91 -22.74
N ARG A 30 -29.05 -22.80 -21.42
CA ARG A 30 -28.38 -23.77 -20.54
C ARG A 30 -29.16 -25.10 -20.47
N PRO A 31 -28.50 -26.26 -20.33
CA PRO A 31 -29.11 -27.44 -19.76
C PRO A 31 -28.98 -27.42 -18.22
N PHE A 32 -30.14 -27.44 -17.59
CA PHE A 32 -30.41 -27.73 -16.19
C PHE A 32 -30.48 -29.25 -16.05
N TRP A 33 -29.66 -29.86 -15.18
CA TRP A 33 -29.88 -31.24 -14.73
C TRP A 33 -29.98 -31.31 -13.21
N VAL A 34 -30.94 -32.15 -12.83
CA VAL A 34 -31.64 -32.25 -11.56
C VAL A 34 -30.96 -33.23 -10.60
N LYS A 35 -31.05 -32.88 -9.32
CA LYS A 35 -31.02 -33.69 -8.08
C LYS A 35 -30.82 -35.21 -8.19
N SER A 36 -29.97 -35.74 -7.32
CA SER A 36 -30.39 -36.86 -6.47
C SER A 36 -29.76 -36.78 -5.08
N ASN A 37 -30.59 -37.11 -4.10
CA ASN A 37 -30.42 -37.04 -2.67
C ASN A 37 -30.44 -38.48 -2.16
N THR A 38 -29.41 -38.92 -1.45
CA THR A 38 -29.44 -40.15 -0.66
C THR A 38 -28.76 -39.91 0.70
N ARG A 39 -29.64 -39.68 1.68
CA ARG A 39 -29.54 -40.00 3.11
C ARG A 39 -29.45 -41.56 3.20
N VAL A 40 -28.81 -42.29 4.13
CA VAL A 40 -28.66 -42.24 5.61
C VAL A 40 -27.58 -43.32 6.03
N PRO A 41 -27.42 -43.76 7.31
CA PRO A 41 -26.26 -43.55 8.21
C PRO A 41 -25.49 -44.86 8.57
N ILE A 42 -24.61 -44.84 9.60
CA ILE A 42 -24.48 -45.83 10.71
C ILE A 42 -23.32 -45.44 11.67
N HIS A 43 -23.68 -45.19 12.93
CA HIS A 43 -23.07 -45.46 14.26
C HIS A 43 -21.53 -45.52 14.48
N CYS A 44 -21.02 -44.91 15.58
CA CYS A 44 -20.77 -45.58 16.89
C CYS A 44 -19.78 -44.82 17.85
N VAL A 45 -20.30 -44.37 19.01
CA VAL A 45 -19.81 -44.47 20.43
C VAL A 45 -18.30 -44.33 20.74
N SER A 46 -17.84 -43.42 21.61
CA SER A 46 -17.76 -43.57 23.10
C SER A 46 -17.17 -42.28 23.73
N SER A 47 -17.89 -41.60 24.62
CA SER A 47 -17.78 -41.65 26.10
C SER A 47 -16.45 -41.15 26.71
N TRP A 48 -16.47 -39.92 27.25
CA TRP A 48 -15.67 -39.54 28.41
C TRP A 48 -16.59 -38.77 29.36
N GLN A 49 -17.01 -39.43 30.43
CA GLN A 49 -17.67 -38.80 31.57
C GLN A 49 -16.78 -38.96 32.79
N ALA A 50 -16.61 -37.81 33.46
CA ALA A 50 -16.42 -37.59 34.89
C ALA A 50 -15.18 -38.19 35.57
N LEU A 51 -14.48 -37.34 36.32
CA LEU A 51 -14.40 -37.50 37.77
C LEU A 51 -14.11 -36.15 38.45
N HIS A 52 -14.90 -35.89 39.49
CA HIS A 52 -14.79 -34.81 40.45
C HIS A 52 -13.72 -35.12 41.52
N ALA A 53 -13.07 -34.07 42.05
CA ALA A 53 -12.69 -33.92 43.47
C ALA A 53 -12.26 -32.45 43.69
N SER A 54 -13.11 -31.57 44.22
CA SER A 54 -13.13 -31.12 45.64
C SER A 54 -11.75 -30.69 46.15
N SER A 55 -11.49 -29.38 46.17
CA SER A 55 -11.62 -28.50 47.36
C SER A 55 -10.45 -28.64 48.32
N PHE A 56 -9.62 -27.60 48.44
CA PHE A 56 -9.13 -27.14 49.75
C PHE A 56 -8.70 -25.67 49.70
N ASN A 57 -9.00 -25.02 50.82
CA ASN A 57 -9.12 -23.59 51.06
C ASN A 57 -7.80 -22.81 51.24
N ASN A 58 -7.92 -21.51 50.96
CA ASN A 58 -7.41 -20.33 51.68
C ASN A 58 -5.93 -20.24 52.09
N HIS A 59 -5.26 -19.13 51.75
CA HIS A 59 -5.28 -17.93 52.60
C HIS A 59 -4.50 -16.75 51.98
N ILE A 60 -5.08 -15.57 52.17
CA ILE A 60 -4.47 -14.25 51.97
C ILE A 60 -3.35 -14.06 53.00
N ALA A 61 -2.19 -13.56 52.57
CA ALA A 61 -1.25 -12.85 53.43
C ALA A 61 -0.67 -11.65 52.66
N TYR A 62 -1.16 -10.47 52.99
CA TYR A 62 -0.58 -9.18 52.64
C TYR A 62 0.07 -8.64 53.91
N SER A 63 1.39 -8.46 53.95
CA SER A 63 2.07 -7.31 54.61
C SER A 63 3.59 -7.47 54.77
N ARG A 64 4.26 -6.35 54.43
CA ARG A 64 5.38 -5.67 55.11
C ARG A 64 6.86 -6.02 54.78
N SER A 65 7.50 -4.94 54.32
CA SER A 65 8.75 -4.28 54.79
C SER A 65 10.11 -4.66 54.20
N LEU A 66 10.71 -3.62 53.61
CA LEU A 66 12.12 -3.35 53.27
C LEU A 66 13.15 -3.98 54.23
N SER A 67 14.25 -4.52 53.69
CA SER A 67 15.55 -3.80 53.59
C SER A 67 16.69 -4.66 53.02
N LEU A 68 17.38 -4.07 52.02
CA LEU A 68 18.83 -4.12 51.78
C LEU A 68 19.54 -5.48 51.61
N LEU A 69 19.75 -5.89 50.36
CA LEU A 69 21.08 -6.25 49.88
C LEU A 69 21.29 -5.62 48.49
N ARG A 70 22.30 -4.75 48.43
CA ARG A 70 22.80 -4.10 47.21
C ARG A 70 23.66 -5.13 46.49
N ASP A 71 23.09 -5.79 45.49
CA ASP A 71 23.87 -6.58 44.54
C ASP A 71 23.94 -5.82 43.20
N GLY A 72 25.18 -5.55 42.78
CA GLY A 72 25.51 -4.84 41.56
C GLY A 72 25.25 -5.75 40.36
N SER A 73 24.01 -5.79 39.89
CA SER A 73 23.70 -6.31 38.56
C SER A 73 23.81 -5.17 37.55
N GLN A 74 24.67 -5.38 36.56
CA GLN A 74 24.68 -4.61 35.32
C GLN A 74 23.26 -4.65 34.74
N GLN A 75 22.54 -3.53 34.85
CA GLN A 75 21.28 -3.34 34.16
C GLN A 75 21.61 -3.20 32.67
N THR A 76 21.59 -4.31 31.93
CA THR A 76 21.36 -4.25 30.49
C THR A 76 19.98 -3.64 30.29
N GLY A 77 19.93 -2.33 30.04
CA GLY A 77 18.70 -1.58 29.86
C GLY A 77 17.88 -2.20 28.73
N HIS A 78 16.84 -2.93 29.09
CA HIS A 78 15.83 -3.37 28.13
C HIS A 78 15.04 -2.12 27.73
N LYS A 79 15.55 -1.39 26.74
CA LYS A 79 14.87 -0.24 26.16
C LYS A 79 13.61 -0.79 25.49
N VAL A 80 12.45 -0.58 26.10
CA VAL A 80 11.16 -0.88 25.48
C VAL A 80 11.09 -0.07 24.19
N THR A 81 11.27 -0.71 23.04
CA THR A 81 11.14 -0.08 21.73
C THR A 81 9.65 0.13 21.46
N THR A 82 9.26 1.32 21.02
CA THR A 82 7.85 1.56 20.66
C THR A 82 7.51 0.80 19.37
N ASP A 83 6.22 0.56 19.11
CA ASP A 83 5.75 0.01 17.82
C ASP A 83 6.25 0.86 16.65
N LYS A 84 6.25 2.19 16.84
CA LYS A 84 6.80 3.16 15.90
C LYS A 84 8.29 2.91 15.63
N ASP A 85 9.11 2.83 16.67
CA ASP A 85 10.57 2.67 16.50
C ASP A 85 10.89 1.37 15.77
N SER A 86 10.18 0.28 16.12
CA SER A 86 10.36 -1.04 15.51
C SER A 86 9.97 -1.02 14.02
N LYS A 87 8.85 -0.37 13.66
CA LYS A 87 8.42 -0.21 12.26
C LYS A 87 9.38 0.66 11.46
N LEU A 88 9.91 1.73 12.04
CA LEU A 88 10.90 2.60 11.40
C LEU A 88 12.20 1.84 11.12
N GLU A 89 12.69 1.06 12.09
CA GLU A 89 13.90 0.25 11.92
C GLU A 89 13.73 -0.78 10.78
N ILE A 90 12.61 -1.50 10.76
CA ILE A 90 12.32 -2.47 9.68
C ILE A 90 12.20 -1.75 8.34
N ALA A 91 11.46 -0.63 8.28
CA ALA A 91 11.26 0.11 7.05
C ALA A 91 12.58 0.63 6.47
N GLN A 92 13.44 1.28 7.27
CA GLN A 92 14.75 1.78 6.81
C GLN A 92 15.65 0.66 6.28
N LYS A 93 15.59 -0.52 6.92
CA LYS A 93 16.33 -1.70 6.47
C LYS A 93 15.80 -2.24 5.13
N VAL A 94 14.48 -2.32 4.98
CA VAL A 94 13.82 -2.81 3.75
C VAL A 94 14.11 -1.88 2.57
N ILE A 95 14.02 -0.57 2.78
CA ILE A 95 14.25 0.43 1.72
C ILE A 95 15.73 0.71 1.48
N GLY A 96 16.62 0.27 2.38
CA GLY A 96 18.07 0.47 2.29
C GLY A 96 18.49 1.95 2.34
N TYR A 97 17.81 2.76 3.14
CA TYR A 97 18.08 4.18 3.31
C TYR A 97 17.80 4.63 4.75
N ASP A 98 18.82 5.19 5.39
CA ASP A 98 18.72 5.77 6.72
C ASP A 98 18.30 7.25 6.60
N PHE A 99 17.13 7.58 7.14
CA PHE A 99 16.59 8.95 7.08
C PHE A 99 17.30 9.88 8.06
N ASN A 100 17.57 11.12 7.62
CA ASN A 100 18.02 12.18 8.51
C ASN A 100 16.89 12.67 9.43
N ASP A 101 15.65 12.75 8.91
CA ASP A 101 14.42 12.96 9.69
C ASP A 101 13.51 11.72 9.66
N PRO A 102 13.66 10.74 10.57
CA PRO A 102 12.83 9.54 10.60
C PRO A 102 11.33 9.81 10.75
N ASP A 103 10.93 11.00 11.21
CA ASP A 103 9.52 11.37 11.29
C ASP A 103 8.89 11.58 9.92
N ILE A 104 9.68 11.83 8.86
CA ILE A 104 9.14 11.96 7.50
C ILE A 104 8.83 10.58 6.90
N LEU A 105 9.65 9.58 7.23
CA LEU A 105 9.33 8.18 6.96
C LEU A 105 8.12 7.73 7.77
N TRP A 106 8.03 8.14 9.05
CA TRP A 106 6.87 7.81 9.87
C TRP A 106 5.58 8.37 9.28
N GLU A 107 5.59 9.59 8.76
CA GLU A 107 4.48 10.19 8.01
C GLU A 107 4.13 9.36 6.76
N ALA A 108 5.12 8.95 5.97
CA ALA A 108 4.91 8.11 4.79
C ALA A 108 4.23 6.76 5.11
N LEU A 109 4.46 6.22 6.31
CA LEU A 109 3.85 4.98 6.79
C LEU A 109 2.43 5.17 7.37
N GLN A 110 1.92 6.40 7.51
CA GLN A 110 0.57 6.65 8.03
C GLN A 110 -0.49 6.39 6.96
N ALA A 111 -1.20 5.26 7.04
CA ALA A 111 -2.31 5.01 6.13
C ALA A 111 -3.45 6.02 6.33
N ALA A 112 -4.10 6.41 5.24
CA ALA A 112 -5.31 7.25 5.31
C ALA A 112 -6.37 6.60 6.22
N GLY A 113 -6.93 7.40 7.15
CA GLY A 113 -7.96 6.92 8.08
C GLY A 113 -7.42 6.16 9.31
N ASN A 114 -6.10 6.14 9.55
CA ASN A 114 -5.52 5.53 10.74
C ASN A 114 -5.79 6.29 12.05
N GLY A 115 -6.34 7.50 11.97
CA GLY A 115 -6.70 8.35 13.11
C GLY A 115 -5.61 9.32 13.56
N ALA A 116 -4.41 9.28 12.97
CA ALA A 116 -3.38 10.27 13.22
C ALA A 116 -3.73 11.60 12.53
N SER A 117 -3.65 12.70 13.28
CA SER A 117 -3.88 14.06 12.77
C SER A 117 -2.58 14.82 12.50
N SER A 118 -1.49 14.41 13.15
CA SER A 118 -0.17 15.03 12.99
C SER A 118 0.97 14.04 13.24
N VAL A 119 2.11 14.31 12.60
CA VAL A 119 3.41 13.73 12.94
C VAL A 119 4.35 14.89 13.22
N ARG A 120 4.81 15.00 14.48
CA ARG A 120 5.49 16.20 15.01
C ARG A 120 4.70 17.48 14.69
N PHE A 121 5.23 18.32 13.80
CA PHE A 121 4.68 19.62 13.40
C PHE A 121 3.97 19.57 12.05
N ARG A 122 3.86 18.40 11.42
CA ARG A 122 3.22 18.20 10.12
C ARG A 122 1.81 17.67 10.29
N THR A 123 0.86 18.31 9.61
CA THR A 123 -0.56 17.93 9.61
C THR A 123 -0.84 16.88 8.54
N ILE A 124 -1.45 15.77 8.93
CA ILE A 124 -1.62 14.57 8.11
C ILE A 124 -3.05 14.00 8.17
N PHE A 125 -4.07 14.87 8.06
CA PHE A 125 -5.49 14.45 8.13
C PHE A 125 -5.89 13.37 7.11
N GLU A 126 -5.15 13.27 6.00
CA GLU A 126 -5.34 12.24 4.97
C GLU A 126 -4.30 11.13 5.05
N GLY A 127 -3.55 11.03 6.14
CA GLY A 127 -2.37 10.17 6.25
C GLY A 127 -1.29 10.58 5.24
N ASN A 128 -0.70 9.60 4.59
CA ASN A 128 0.43 9.74 3.68
C ASN A 128 0.10 10.28 2.28
N LYS A 129 -1.17 10.57 1.96
CA LYS A 129 -1.57 10.94 0.58
C LYS A 129 -0.84 12.14 0.00
N ARG A 130 -0.51 13.14 0.82
CA ARG A 130 0.24 14.33 0.37
C ARG A 130 1.67 13.98 -0.04
N LEU A 131 2.33 13.11 0.73
CA LEU A 131 3.64 12.57 0.37
C LEU A 131 3.55 11.64 -0.84
N ALA A 132 2.49 10.84 -0.94
CA ALA A 132 2.25 9.96 -2.09
C ALA A 132 2.16 10.76 -3.39
N MET A 133 1.42 11.86 -3.40
CA MET A 133 1.33 12.76 -4.56
C MET A 133 2.69 13.32 -4.98
N LEU A 134 3.54 13.69 -4.02
CA LEU A 134 4.91 14.14 -4.31
C LEU A 134 5.76 12.99 -4.88
N GLY A 135 5.65 11.81 -4.29
CA GLY A 135 6.36 10.61 -4.71
C GLY A 135 6.00 10.13 -6.12
N ASP A 136 4.72 10.15 -6.48
CA ASP A 136 4.25 9.83 -7.85
C ASP A 136 4.90 10.75 -8.88
N ALA A 137 5.01 12.06 -8.59
CA ALA A 137 5.70 13.01 -9.46
C ALA A 137 7.20 12.72 -9.56
N VAL A 138 7.86 12.41 -8.44
CA VAL A 138 9.29 12.06 -8.39
C VAL A 138 9.58 10.76 -9.15
N GLN A 139 8.74 9.73 -8.99
CA GLN A 139 8.87 8.47 -9.71
C GLN A 139 8.74 8.67 -11.22
N LYS A 140 7.71 9.39 -11.66
CA LYS A 140 7.52 9.70 -13.08
C LYS A 140 8.69 10.50 -13.65
N LEU A 141 9.23 11.47 -12.89
CA LEU A 141 10.39 12.24 -13.32
C LEU A 141 11.61 11.34 -13.59
N GLU A 142 11.96 10.45 -12.66
CA GLU A 142 13.13 9.56 -12.83
C GLU A 142 12.94 8.58 -14.00
N LEU A 143 11.75 7.99 -14.13
CA LEU A 143 11.44 7.10 -15.27
C LEU A 143 11.51 7.85 -16.60
N ILE A 144 10.86 9.02 -16.70
CA ILE A 144 10.85 9.83 -17.92
C ILE A 144 12.27 10.26 -18.28
N ARG A 145 13.07 10.71 -17.30
CA ARG A 145 14.45 11.14 -17.53
C ARG A 145 15.29 10.03 -18.18
N GLY A 146 15.24 8.82 -17.63
CA GLY A 146 16.00 7.68 -18.18
C GLY A 146 15.54 7.22 -19.57
N LEU A 147 14.27 7.45 -19.93
CA LEU A 147 13.73 7.14 -21.26
C LEU A 147 13.96 8.28 -22.27
N TYR A 148 13.96 9.52 -21.80
CA TYR A 148 14.25 10.71 -22.61
C TYR A 148 15.69 10.67 -23.15
N GLU A 149 16.66 10.29 -22.31
CA GLU A 149 18.06 10.11 -22.71
C GLU A 149 18.24 9.03 -23.80
N LYS A 150 17.28 8.09 -23.91
CA LYS A 150 17.25 7.05 -24.96
C LYS A 150 16.57 7.51 -26.25
N GLY A 151 16.06 8.75 -26.31
CA GLY A 151 15.41 9.31 -27.48
C GLY A 151 14.04 8.71 -27.80
N LEU A 152 13.35 8.11 -26.83
CA LEU A 152 12.04 7.51 -27.05
C LEU A 152 10.95 8.57 -27.25
N SER A 153 9.96 8.26 -28.08
CA SER A 153 8.76 9.07 -28.25
C SER A 153 7.86 9.04 -27.02
N ARG A 154 6.96 10.01 -26.88
CA ARG A 154 5.95 10.05 -25.81
C ARG A 154 5.13 8.76 -25.72
N VAL A 155 4.75 8.18 -26.86
CA VAL A 155 3.93 6.96 -26.89
C VAL A 155 4.70 5.77 -26.34
N GLU A 156 5.97 5.62 -26.74
CA GLU A 156 6.86 4.57 -26.23
C GLU A 156 7.14 4.75 -24.74
N MET A 157 7.40 5.98 -24.30
CA MET A 157 7.61 6.28 -22.87
C MET A 157 6.39 5.90 -22.04
N ASN A 158 5.19 6.31 -22.45
CA ASN A 158 3.97 5.96 -21.73
C ASN A 158 3.74 4.45 -21.68
N ALA A 159 3.96 3.73 -22.77
CA ALA A 159 3.80 2.28 -22.82
C ALA A 159 4.73 1.53 -21.84
N ILE A 160 5.90 2.10 -21.52
CA ILE A 160 6.84 1.57 -20.54
C ILE A 160 6.45 2.01 -19.11
N ILE A 161 6.08 3.27 -18.91
CA ILE A 161 5.84 3.85 -17.59
C ILE A 161 4.53 3.35 -16.96
N GLU A 162 3.44 3.31 -17.73
CA GLU A 162 2.09 2.96 -17.21
C GLU A 162 2.05 1.66 -16.40
N PRO A 163 2.62 0.52 -16.86
CA PRO A 163 2.61 -0.71 -16.08
C PRO A 163 3.52 -0.66 -14.83
N ILE A 164 4.54 0.21 -14.81
CA ILE A 164 5.45 0.36 -13.66
C ILE A 164 4.76 1.12 -12.53
N VAL A 165 4.06 2.21 -12.87
CA VAL A 165 3.40 3.10 -11.90
C VAL A 165 1.99 2.64 -11.52
N GLU A 166 1.50 1.51 -12.06
CA GLU A 166 0.18 0.99 -11.74
C GLU A 166 0.09 0.57 -10.26
N ASN A 167 -0.98 0.98 -9.56
CA ASN A 167 -1.21 0.64 -8.15
C ASN A 167 -1.08 -0.86 -7.85
N ARG A 168 -1.51 -1.73 -8.78
CA ARG A 168 -1.39 -3.18 -8.61
C ARG A 168 0.07 -3.61 -8.57
N ASN A 169 0.91 -3.08 -9.47
CA ASN A 169 2.34 -3.34 -9.47
C ASN A 169 2.99 -2.84 -8.17
N LEU A 170 2.74 -1.59 -7.80
CA LEU A 170 3.28 -1.00 -6.57
C LEU A 170 2.87 -1.76 -5.30
N ALA A 171 1.60 -2.19 -5.23
CA ALA A 171 1.13 -2.99 -4.10
C ALA A 171 1.81 -4.36 -4.02
N ASN A 172 2.03 -5.02 -5.16
CA ASN A 172 2.77 -6.29 -5.21
C ASN A 172 4.22 -6.11 -4.77
N GLN A 173 4.88 -5.02 -5.17
CA GLN A 173 6.23 -4.70 -4.72
C GLN A 173 6.26 -4.39 -3.21
N CYS A 174 5.28 -3.65 -2.69
CA CYS A 174 5.14 -3.38 -1.26
C CYS A 174 5.07 -4.66 -0.42
N ASP A 175 4.33 -5.66 -0.92
CA ASP A 175 4.25 -6.99 -0.29
C ASP A 175 5.55 -7.79 -0.44
N SER A 176 6.17 -7.77 -1.62
CA SER A 176 7.36 -8.58 -1.92
C SER A 176 8.57 -8.18 -1.06
N ILE A 177 8.72 -6.88 -0.78
CA ILE A 177 9.81 -6.36 0.04
C ILE A 177 9.47 -6.36 1.55
N GLY A 178 8.23 -6.69 1.92
CA GLY A 178 7.78 -6.75 3.32
C GLY A 178 7.40 -5.41 3.95
N LEU A 179 7.32 -4.33 3.16
CA LEU A 179 6.99 -2.98 3.65
C LEU A 179 5.56 -2.89 4.18
N THR A 180 4.64 -3.75 3.71
CA THR A 180 3.24 -3.81 4.19
C THR A 180 3.15 -3.94 5.72
N SER A 181 4.09 -4.64 6.35
CA SER A 181 4.14 -4.83 7.81
C SER A 181 4.42 -3.54 8.59
N CYS A 182 5.04 -2.55 7.94
CA CYS A 182 5.42 -1.27 8.54
C CYS A 182 4.31 -0.23 8.46
N ILE A 183 3.27 -0.47 7.67
CA ILE A 183 2.18 0.49 7.44
C ILE A 183 1.35 0.64 8.72
N ASN A 184 1.22 1.87 9.19
CA ASN A 184 0.42 2.20 10.36
C ASN A 184 -1.05 2.40 9.95
N ILE A 185 -1.84 1.35 10.14
CA ILE A 185 -3.27 1.29 9.83
C ILE A 185 -4.15 1.50 11.07
N ASN A 186 -5.45 1.67 10.86
CA ASN A 186 -6.42 1.68 11.94
C ASN A 186 -6.56 0.25 12.52
N LEU A 187 -6.61 0.11 13.85
CA LEU A 187 -6.79 -1.19 14.52
C LEU A 187 -8.06 -1.93 14.07
N SER A 188 -9.12 -1.19 13.71
CA SER A 188 -10.38 -1.75 13.20
C SER A 188 -10.24 -2.46 11.84
N GLN A 189 -9.11 -2.28 11.14
CA GLN A 189 -8.83 -2.95 9.87
C GLN A 189 -8.22 -4.36 10.06
N HIS A 190 -8.00 -4.81 11.30
CA HIS A 190 -7.56 -6.18 11.63
C HIS A 190 -6.31 -6.65 10.85
N GLY A 191 -5.36 -5.75 10.59
CA GLY A 191 -4.15 -6.08 9.83
C GLY A 191 -4.31 -6.04 8.31
N TYR A 192 -5.51 -5.83 7.78
CA TYR A 192 -5.73 -5.76 6.34
C TYR A 192 -5.27 -4.41 5.78
N VAL A 193 -4.38 -4.46 4.79
CA VAL A 193 -3.95 -3.30 4.01
C VAL A 193 -4.38 -3.49 2.55
N GLY A 194 -5.18 -2.56 2.02
CA GLY A 194 -5.68 -2.62 0.66
C GLY A 194 -4.66 -2.17 -0.39
N THR A 195 -4.86 -2.57 -1.65
CA THR A 195 -3.97 -2.25 -2.79
C THR A 195 -3.63 -0.77 -2.89
N ASN A 196 -4.62 0.12 -2.83
CA ASN A 196 -4.40 1.57 -2.92
C ASN A 196 -3.58 2.12 -1.75
N THR A 197 -3.74 1.57 -0.55
CA THR A 197 -2.95 1.98 0.62
C THR A 197 -1.49 1.55 0.47
N LYS A 198 -1.24 0.34 -0.04
CA LYS A 198 0.11 -0.13 -0.32
C LYS A 198 0.78 0.71 -1.40
N ALA A 199 0.10 0.93 -2.53
CA ALA A 199 0.59 1.79 -3.61
C ALA A 199 0.93 3.21 -3.13
N ALA A 200 -0.01 3.86 -2.44
CA ALA A 200 0.21 5.19 -1.88
C ALA A 200 1.36 5.23 -0.86
N THR A 201 1.60 4.15 -0.11
CA THR A 201 2.75 4.06 0.80
C THR A 201 4.06 4.01 0.03
N MET A 202 4.14 3.23 -1.05
CA MET A 202 5.34 3.14 -1.89
C MET A 202 5.70 4.52 -2.48
N GLU A 203 4.70 5.21 -3.05
CA GLU A 203 4.86 6.59 -3.51
C GLU A 203 5.27 7.51 -2.37
N ALA A 204 4.59 7.45 -1.22
CA ALA A 204 4.89 8.31 -0.08
C ALA A 204 6.31 8.14 0.45
N VAL A 205 6.85 6.91 0.45
CA VAL A 205 8.23 6.64 0.84
C VAL A 205 9.21 7.26 -0.15
N ALA A 206 8.94 7.19 -1.46
CA ALA A 206 9.73 7.89 -2.47
C ALA A 206 9.68 9.42 -2.27
N GLY A 207 8.50 9.97 -1.98
CA GLY A 207 8.31 11.40 -1.67
C GLY A 207 9.04 11.82 -0.39
N ALA A 208 9.02 10.99 0.65
CA ALA A 208 9.76 11.22 1.89
C ALA A 208 11.27 11.24 1.64
N ALA A 209 11.79 10.27 0.88
CA ALA A 209 13.21 10.20 0.54
C ALA A 209 13.67 11.43 -0.27
N TYR A 210 12.83 11.91 -1.19
CA TYR A 210 13.08 13.15 -1.92
C TYR A 210 13.19 14.37 -1.00
N LEU A 211 12.31 14.48 0.00
CA LEU A 211 12.36 15.59 0.96
C LEU A 211 13.53 15.49 1.94
N ASP A 212 14.00 14.28 2.25
CA ASP A 212 15.11 14.04 3.17
C ASP A 212 16.49 14.24 2.52
N GLY A 213 16.66 13.79 1.27
CA GLY A 213 17.97 13.74 0.61
C GLY A 213 17.97 14.06 -0.89
N GLY A 214 16.89 14.64 -1.42
CA GLY A 214 16.77 15.04 -2.83
C GLY A 214 16.60 13.87 -3.80
N LEU A 215 16.77 14.16 -5.11
CA LEU A 215 16.57 13.17 -6.18
C LEU A 215 17.49 11.96 -6.04
N ASP A 216 18.74 12.14 -5.58
CA ASP A 216 19.68 11.02 -5.42
C ASP A 216 19.25 10.04 -4.31
N ALA A 217 18.65 10.54 -3.22
CA ALA A 217 18.07 9.67 -2.19
C ALA A 217 16.81 8.96 -2.73
N ALA A 218 15.92 9.71 -3.40
CA ALA A 218 14.71 9.14 -3.99
C ALA A 218 15.01 8.05 -5.03
N ALA A 219 15.96 8.27 -5.93
CA ALA A 219 16.35 7.30 -6.95
C ALA A 219 16.92 6.00 -6.33
N ARG A 220 17.73 6.12 -5.27
CA ARG A 220 18.25 4.95 -4.53
C ARG A 220 17.12 4.17 -3.86
N VAL A 221 16.21 4.86 -3.19
CA VAL A 221 15.05 4.23 -2.54
C VAL A 221 14.14 3.57 -3.56
N MET A 222 13.79 4.25 -4.66
CA MET A 222 12.93 3.68 -5.71
C MET A 222 13.52 2.42 -6.33
N LYS A 223 14.84 2.38 -6.55
CA LYS A 223 15.52 1.17 -7.03
C LYS A 223 15.37 0.01 -6.04
N ASN A 224 15.54 0.25 -4.74
CA ASN A 224 15.39 -0.77 -3.70
C ASN A 224 13.93 -1.23 -3.53
N LEU A 225 12.97 -0.33 -3.80
CA LEU A 225 11.55 -0.61 -3.82
C LEU A 225 11.05 -1.33 -5.09
N GLY A 226 11.91 -1.52 -6.11
CA GLY A 226 11.51 -2.10 -7.39
C GLY A 226 10.62 -1.16 -8.24
N MET A 227 10.75 0.15 -8.04
CA MET A 227 9.95 1.21 -8.70
C MET A 227 10.65 1.85 -9.91
N ALA A 228 11.94 1.56 -10.13
CA ALA A 228 12.80 2.12 -11.19
C ALA A 228 13.87 1.12 -11.64
#